data_AF-U1QJ06-F1
#
_entry.id   AF-U1QJ06-F1
#
_cell.length_a   1.000
_cell.length_b   1.000
_cell.length_c   1.000
_cell.angle_alpha   90.00
_cell.angle_beta   90.00
_cell.angle_gamma   90.00
#
_symmetry.space_group_name_H-M   'P 1'
#
loop_
_entity.id
_entity.type
_entity.pdbx_description
1 polymer ?
#
loop_
_entity_poly.entity_id
_entity_poly.type
_entity_poly.pdbx_seq_one_letter_code
_entity_poly.pdbx_strand_id
1 'polypeptide(L)'
;MIIKIINKMRKVKKRYYFMLLLLPFLHMEFKGFVNVLGYCEKKDANISQLYTEQELIDRAIEFLLIGFPKVASTPEGRRLHIIPYKTVEEFKKINPNCCSVQDSAYDGFVQDLSIRKQGKSYGYVHISYLVMYEEKDIIPAERNRFIEFDTCGDMSYPIRTGW
;
A
#
# COMPACT_ATOMS: atom_id res chain seq x y z
N MET A 1 -24.71 28.38 -50.88
CA MET A 1 -24.21 26.98 -50.74
C MET A 1 -22.85 26.90 -50.04
N ILE A 2 -21.86 27.70 -50.46
CA ILE A 2 -20.48 27.71 -49.93
C ILE A 2 -20.38 27.99 -48.42
N ILE A 3 -21.12 28.97 -47.89
CA ILE A 3 -21.12 29.32 -46.45
C ILE A 3 -21.57 28.13 -45.57
N LYS A 4 -22.53 27.33 -46.06
CA LYS A 4 -23.05 26.14 -45.35
C LYS A 4 -21.98 25.04 -45.25
N ILE A 5 -21.16 24.90 -46.30
CA ILE A 5 -20.04 23.94 -46.37
C ILE A 5 -18.89 24.39 -45.44
N ILE A 6 -18.52 25.67 -45.45
CA ILE A 6 -17.50 26.24 -44.56
C ILE A 6 -17.88 26.07 -43.08
N ASN A 7 -19.13 26.37 -42.73
CA ASN A 7 -19.62 26.18 -41.36
C ASN A 7 -19.65 24.70 -40.94
N LYS A 8 -19.98 23.78 -41.87
CA LYS A 8 -19.91 22.33 -41.62
C LYS A 8 -18.46 21.89 -41.36
N MET A 9 -17.50 22.32 -42.19
CA MET A 9 -16.08 21.99 -42.00
C MET A 9 -15.52 22.57 -40.69
N ARG A 10 -15.89 23.80 -40.32
CA ARG A 10 -15.50 24.42 -39.05
C ARG A 10 -16.04 23.65 -37.84
N LYS A 11 -17.28 23.15 -37.91
CA LYS A 11 -17.90 22.31 -36.86
C LYS A 11 -17.19 20.96 -36.71
N VAL A 12 -16.78 20.33 -37.82
CA VAL A 12 -16.01 19.08 -37.80
C VAL A 12 -14.62 19.29 -37.21
N LYS A 13 -13.90 20.34 -37.62
CA LYS A 13 -12.60 20.69 -37.04
C LYS A 13 -12.70 20.93 -35.52
N LYS A 14 -13.72 21.69 -35.08
CA LYS A 14 -13.96 21.93 -33.64
C LYS A 14 -14.21 20.63 -32.86
N ARG A 15 -14.98 19.69 -33.41
CA ARG A 15 -15.19 18.36 -32.81
C ARG A 15 -13.90 17.55 -32.74
N TYR A 16 -13.09 17.58 -33.79
CA TYR A 16 -11.80 16.88 -33.83
C TYR A 16 -10.82 17.42 -32.77
N TYR A 17 -10.67 18.74 -32.68
CA TYR A 17 -9.85 19.36 -31.62
C TYR A 17 -10.37 19.04 -30.22
N PHE A 18 -11.70 18.98 -30.03
CA PHE A 18 -12.29 18.58 -28.75
C PHE A 18 -11.98 17.12 -28.41
N MET A 19 -12.05 16.18 -29.36
CA MET A 19 -11.66 14.79 -29.11
C MET A 19 -10.16 14.64 -28.80
N LEU A 20 -9.30 15.40 -29.49
CA LEU A 20 -7.86 15.47 -29.18
C LEU A 20 -7.59 15.98 -27.76
N LEU A 21 -8.38 16.93 -27.28
CA LEU A 21 -8.29 17.43 -25.90
C LEU A 21 -8.75 16.41 -24.85
N LEU A 22 -9.67 15.51 -25.20
CA LEU A 22 -10.18 14.48 -24.28
C LEU A 22 -9.25 13.26 -24.17
N LEU A 23 -8.48 12.95 -25.21
CA LEU A 23 -7.58 11.79 -25.26
C LEU A 23 -6.62 11.69 -24.05
N PRO A 24 -5.90 12.76 -23.65
CA PRO A 24 -5.05 12.72 -22.47
C PRO A 24 -5.83 12.44 -21.18
N PHE A 25 -7.02 13.01 -21.04
CA PHE A 25 -7.87 12.80 -19.87
C PHE A 25 -8.32 11.34 -19.78
N LEU A 26 -8.79 10.77 -20.90
CA LEU A 26 -9.15 9.36 -20.99
C LEU A 26 -7.95 8.44 -20.68
N HIS A 27 -6.75 8.80 -21.15
CA HIS A 27 -5.54 8.04 -20.87
C HIS A 27 -5.17 8.06 -19.38
N MET A 28 -5.25 9.22 -18.73
CA MET A 28 -5.00 9.33 -17.28
C MET A 28 -6.03 8.54 -16.46
N GLU A 29 -7.32 8.63 -16.82
CA GLU A 29 -8.38 7.87 -16.15
C GLU A 29 -8.21 6.36 -16.37
N PHE A 30 -7.86 5.94 -17.58
CA PHE A 30 -7.56 4.54 -17.88
C PHE A 30 -6.37 4.02 -17.06
N LYS A 31 -5.27 4.78 -17.01
CA LYS A 31 -4.11 4.47 -16.15
C LYS A 31 -4.51 4.35 -14.68
N GLY A 32 -5.31 5.30 -14.20
CA GLY A 32 -5.82 5.27 -12.83
C GLY A 32 -6.65 4.02 -12.55
N PHE A 33 -7.51 3.64 -13.49
CA PHE A 33 -8.34 2.46 -13.37
C PHE A 33 -7.53 1.16 -13.31
N VAL A 34 -6.54 0.97 -14.20
CA VAL A 34 -5.71 -0.25 -14.16
C VAL A 34 -4.85 -0.34 -12.90
N ASN A 35 -4.39 0.79 -12.36
CA ASN A 35 -3.67 0.82 -11.09
C ASN A 35 -4.58 0.39 -9.91
N VAL A 36 -5.83 0.84 -9.89
CA VAL A 36 -6.82 0.40 -8.87
C VAL A 36 -7.05 -1.12 -8.93
N LEU A 37 -6.94 -1.72 -10.11
CA LEU A 37 -7.03 -3.17 -10.30
C LEU A 37 -5.75 -3.93 -9.91
N GLY A 38 -4.66 -3.23 -9.59
CA GLY A 38 -3.41 -3.83 -9.13
C GLY A 38 -2.30 -3.91 -10.17
N TYR A 39 -2.43 -3.21 -11.30
CA TYR A 39 -1.38 -3.19 -12.32
C TYR A 39 -0.17 -2.36 -11.88
N CYS A 40 1.03 -2.91 -12.08
CA CYS A 40 2.31 -2.24 -11.86
C CYS A 40 2.98 -1.90 -13.20
N GLU A 41 3.00 -0.62 -13.57
CA GLU A 41 3.64 -0.15 -14.82
C GLU A 41 5.14 -0.48 -14.86
N LYS A 42 5.83 -0.46 -13.71
CA LYS A 42 7.28 -0.75 -13.65
C LYS A 42 7.62 -2.21 -13.99
N LYS A 43 6.69 -3.14 -13.71
CA LYS A 43 6.89 -4.60 -13.85
C LYS A 43 6.03 -5.21 -14.93
N ASP A 44 5.20 -4.42 -15.58
CA ASP A 44 4.27 -4.81 -16.65
C ASP A 44 3.42 -6.05 -16.29
N ALA A 45 2.91 -6.07 -15.05
CA ALA A 45 2.11 -7.19 -14.54
C ALA A 45 1.18 -6.73 -13.42
N ASN A 46 0.16 -7.53 -13.12
CA ASN A 46 -0.67 -7.32 -11.94
C ASN A 46 0.03 -7.86 -10.68
N ILE A 47 -0.21 -7.21 -9.54
CA ILE A 47 0.32 -7.60 -8.24
C ILE A 47 0.05 -9.09 -7.91
N SER A 48 -1.12 -9.61 -8.28
CA SER A 48 -1.49 -11.02 -8.09
C SER A 48 -0.68 -12.02 -8.91
N GLN A 49 -0.01 -11.56 -9.97
CA GLN A 49 0.92 -12.36 -10.78
C GLN A 49 2.36 -12.21 -10.30
N LEU A 50 2.67 -11.10 -9.65
CA LEU A 50 4.00 -10.77 -9.16
C LEU A 50 4.32 -11.41 -7.81
N TYR A 51 3.31 -11.53 -6.94
CA TYR A 51 3.48 -11.99 -5.58
C TYR A 51 2.33 -12.88 -5.13
N THR A 52 2.70 -13.95 -4.46
CA THR A 52 1.81 -14.72 -3.61
C THR A 52 1.52 -13.99 -2.31
N GLU A 53 0.46 -14.40 -1.61
CA GLU A 53 0.12 -13.84 -0.29
C GLU A 53 1.27 -13.99 0.71
N GLN A 54 1.96 -15.15 0.70
CA GLN A 54 3.08 -15.42 1.60
C GLN A 54 4.29 -14.53 1.31
N GLU A 55 4.59 -14.27 0.03
CA GLU A 55 5.69 -13.36 -0.33
C GLU A 55 5.40 -11.92 0.11
N LEU A 56 4.15 -11.47 0.04
CA LEU A 56 3.75 -10.16 0.57
C LEU A 56 3.91 -10.11 2.10
N ILE A 57 3.52 -11.18 2.80
CA ILE A 57 3.71 -11.30 4.25
C ILE A 57 5.20 -11.26 4.62
N ASP A 58 6.05 -12.04 3.92
CA ASP A 58 7.49 -12.09 4.19
C ASP A 58 8.14 -10.72 4.01
N ARG A 59 7.84 -10.03 2.90
CA ARG A 59 8.32 -8.68 2.62
C ARG A 59 7.84 -7.67 3.67
N ALA A 60 6.61 -7.80 4.16
CA ALA A 60 6.07 -6.89 5.18
C ALA A 60 6.73 -7.13 6.56
N ILE A 61 7.02 -8.38 6.91
CA ILE A 61 7.80 -8.71 8.10
C ILE A 61 9.21 -8.14 7.95
N GLU A 62 9.89 -8.37 6.84
CA GLU A 62 11.23 -7.83 6.58
C GLU A 62 11.26 -6.30 6.73
N PHE A 63 10.28 -5.60 6.14
CA PHE A 63 10.11 -4.16 6.30
C PHE A 63 9.93 -3.75 7.77
N LEU A 64 9.10 -4.47 8.54
CA LEU A 64 8.90 -4.24 9.97
C LEU A 64 10.21 -4.43 10.77
N LEU A 65 11.01 -5.44 10.43
CA LEU A 65 12.25 -5.76 11.12
C LEU A 65 13.33 -4.69 10.91
N ILE A 66 13.40 -4.07 9.73
CA ILE A 66 14.32 -2.96 9.44
C ILE A 66 14.08 -1.77 10.39
N GLY A 67 12.80 -1.48 10.68
CA GLY A 67 12.37 -0.39 11.56
C GLY A 67 12.14 -0.79 13.02
N PHE A 68 12.52 -2.00 13.43
CA PHE A 68 12.09 -2.52 14.73
C PHE A 68 12.69 -1.72 15.89
N PRO A 69 11.87 -1.27 16.85
CA PRO A 69 12.35 -0.47 17.97
C PRO A 69 13.23 -1.31 18.89
N LYS A 70 14.32 -0.70 19.40
CA LYS A 70 15.23 -1.33 20.37
C LYS A 70 14.84 -1.04 21.83
N VAL A 71 14.07 0.01 22.05
CA VAL A 71 13.71 0.50 23.39
C VAL A 71 12.24 0.92 23.39
N ALA A 72 11.54 0.61 24.47
CA ALA A 72 10.24 1.18 24.81
C ALA A 72 10.32 1.96 26.13
N SER A 73 9.33 2.79 26.40
CA SER A 73 9.16 3.45 27.70
C SER A 73 7.85 3.00 28.33
N THR A 74 7.86 2.73 29.62
CA THR A 74 6.63 2.58 30.41
C THR A 74 6.01 3.95 30.69
N PRO A 75 4.73 4.02 31.14
CA PRO A 75 4.09 5.27 31.55
C PRO A 75 4.85 6.01 32.66
N GLU A 76 5.53 5.27 33.54
CA GLU A 76 6.34 5.79 34.64
C GLU A 76 7.73 6.28 34.18
N GLY A 77 8.04 6.18 32.89
CA GLY A 77 9.30 6.62 32.31
C GLY A 77 10.45 5.61 32.41
N ARG A 78 10.19 4.38 32.84
CA ARG A 78 11.20 3.30 32.84
C ARG A 78 11.48 2.89 31.39
N ARG A 79 12.75 2.86 31.00
CA ARG A 79 13.19 2.32 29.71
C ARG A 79 13.22 0.80 29.77
N LEU A 80 12.64 0.17 28.75
CA LEU A 80 12.62 -1.28 28.55
C LEU A 80 13.37 -1.63 27.27
N HIS A 81 14.24 -2.63 27.34
CA HIS A 81 15.04 -3.08 26.20
C HIS A 81 14.29 -4.17 25.46
N ILE A 82 14.02 -3.93 24.18
CA ILE A 82 13.29 -4.86 23.34
C ILE A 82 14.27 -5.85 22.73
N ILE A 83 13.95 -7.14 22.80
CA ILE A 83 14.68 -8.19 22.10
C ILE A 83 14.16 -8.21 20.65
N PRO A 84 14.96 -7.78 19.66
CA PRO A 84 14.51 -7.74 18.28
C PRO A 84 14.50 -9.14 17.67
N TYR A 85 13.52 -9.39 16.79
CA TYR A 85 13.56 -10.53 15.89
C TYR A 85 14.67 -10.34 14.86
N LYS A 86 15.40 -11.40 14.54
CA LYS A 86 16.54 -11.33 13.62
C LYS A 86 16.18 -11.70 12.19
N THR A 87 15.18 -12.58 12.03
CA THR A 87 14.80 -13.16 10.75
C THR A 87 13.29 -13.31 10.64
N VAL A 88 12.81 -13.43 9.40
CA VAL A 88 11.39 -13.66 9.11
C VAL A 88 10.95 -15.04 9.64
N GLU A 89 11.82 -16.05 9.54
CA GLU A 89 11.55 -17.41 10.01
C GLU A 89 11.42 -17.46 11.54
N GLU A 90 12.31 -16.78 12.26
CA GLU A 90 12.21 -16.63 13.73
C GLU A 90 10.92 -15.92 14.12
N PHE A 91 10.59 -14.83 13.43
CA PHE A 91 9.37 -14.06 13.66
C PHE A 91 8.11 -14.93 13.50
N LYS A 92 8.00 -15.67 12.39
CA LYS A 92 6.87 -16.57 12.11
C LYS A 92 6.80 -17.74 13.07
N LYS A 93 7.95 -18.29 13.51
CA LYS A 93 7.99 -19.38 14.49
C LYS A 93 7.43 -18.96 15.84
N ILE A 94 7.74 -17.75 16.29
CA ILE A 94 7.25 -17.19 17.55
C ILE A 94 5.80 -16.73 17.42
N ASN A 95 5.39 -16.25 16.24
CA ASN A 95 4.06 -15.71 15.97
C ASN A 95 3.36 -16.51 14.83
N PRO A 96 2.97 -17.78 15.06
CA PRO A 96 2.50 -18.68 13.98
C PRO A 96 1.18 -18.24 13.30
N ASN A 97 0.40 -17.37 13.94
CA ASN A 97 -0.86 -16.83 13.40
C ASN A 97 -0.80 -15.30 13.21
N CYS A 98 0.41 -14.75 13.00
CA CYS A 98 0.62 -13.31 12.98
C CYS A 98 -0.12 -12.57 11.88
N CYS A 99 -0.24 -13.20 10.70
CA CYS A 99 -0.20 -12.43 9.47
C CYS A 99 -1.32 -12.79 8.50
N SER A 100 -1.94 -11.77 7.92
CA SER A 100 -2.91 -11.92 6.82
C SER A 100 -2.86 -10.73 5.88
N VAL A 101 -3.09 -10.99 4.59
CA VAL A 101 -3.28 -9.92 3.60
C VAL A 101 -4.74 -9.48 3.62
N GLN A 102 -4.96 -8.17 3.58
CA GLN A 102 -6.28 -7.54 3.66
C GLN A 102 -6.38 -6.37 2.68
N ASP A 103 -7.57 -6.10 2.19
CA ASP A 103 -7.84 -4.96 1.28
C ASP A 103 -7.94 -3.62 2.04
N SER A 104 -8.06 -3.66 3.36
CA SER A 104 -8.19 -2.49 4.23
C SER A 104 -7.35 -2.62 5.51
N ALA A 105 -6.97 -1.48 6.08
CA ALA A 105 -6.31 -1.41 7.38
C ALA A 105 -7.33 -1.34 8.54
N TYR A 106 -6.93 -0.71 9.66
CA TYR A 106 -7.78 -0.51 10.84
C TYR A 106 -9.17 0.05 10.50
N ASP A 107 -10.22 -0.51 11.09
CA ASP A 107 -11.60 -0.04 10.96
C ASP A 107 -12.10 0.06 9.50
N GLY A 108 -11.55 -0.75 8.59
CA GLY A 108 -11.90 -0.70 7.17
C GLY A 108 -11.27 0.47 6.42
N PHE A 109 -10.25 1.13 6.99
CA PHE A 109 -9.53 2.23 6.33
C PHE A 109 -8.90 1.77 5.02
N VAL A 110 -9.13 2.55 3.97
CA VAL A 110 -8.50 2.40 2.65
C VAL A 110 -8.05 3.78 2.21
N GLN A 111 -6.90 3.88 1.54
CA GLN A 111 -6.42 5.16 1.01
C GLN A 111 -7.41 5.77 0.01
N ASP A 112 -7.34 7.10 -0.12
CA ASP A 112 -8.11 7.87 -1.08
C ASP A 112 -7.96 7.31 -2.51
N LEU A 113 -9.05 7.39 -3.27
CA LEU A 113 -9.06 6.93 -4.67
C LEU A 113 -7.97 7.62 -5.50
N SER A 114 -7.62 8.86 -5.19
CA SER A 114 -6.54 9.60 -5.87
C SER A 114 -5.16 8.97 -5.65
N ILE A 115 -4.88 8.43 -4.45
CA ILE A 115 -3.65 7.72 -4.11
C ILE A 115 -3.65 6.34 -4.79
N ARG A 116 -4.78 5.63 -4.75
CA ARG A 116 -4.94 4.31 -5.38
C ARG A 116 -4.82 4.37 -6.90
N LYS A 117 -5.39 5.40 -7.55
CA LYS A 117 -5.21 5.66 -8.99
C LYS A 117 -3.75 5.94 -9.37
N GLN A 118 -2.93 6.41 -8.44
CA GLN A 118 -1.48 6.55 -8.66
C GLN A 118 -0.72 5.23 -8.50
N GLY A 119 -1.39 4.14 -8.10
CA GLY A 119 -0.77 2.84 -7.84
C GLY A 119 0.03 2.79 -6.55
N LYS A 120 -0.06 3.82 -5.69
CA LYS A 120 0.74 3.97 -4.45
C LYS A 120 0.19 3.21 -3.25
N SER A 121 -0.97 2.59 -3.40
CA SER A 121 -1.66 1.84 -2.36
C SER A 121 -2.58 0.84 -3.03
N TYR A 122 -2.44 -0.43 -2.66
CA TYR A 122 -3.26 -1.52 -3.18
C TYR A 122 -3.89 -2.34 -2.07
N GLY A 123 -3.09 -2.76 -1.08
CA GLY A 123 -3.55 -3.56 0.04
C GLY A 123 -2.65 -3.44 1.26
N TYR A 124 -2.94 -4.27 2.27
CA TYR A 124 -2.29 -4.23 3.57
C TYR A 124 -1.92 -5.63 4.04
N VAL A 125 -0.81 -5.74 4.75
CA VAL A 125 -0.49 -6.90 5.58
C VAL A 125 -0.77 -6.54 7.02
N HIS A 126 -1.73 -7.22 7.64
CA HIS A 126 -1.94 -7.15 9.08
C HIS A 126 -0.94 -8.09 9.77
N ILE A 127 -0.24 -7.58 10.77
CA ILE A 127 0.79 -8.29 11.52
C ILE A 127 0.51 -8.14 13.02
N SER A 128 0.08 -9.22 13.67
CA SER A 128 0.03 -9.37 15.13
C SER A 128 1.27 -10.08 15.62
N TYR A 129 1.96 -9.51 16.61
CA TYR A 129 3.19 -10.08 17.15
C TYR A 129 3.45 -9.70 18.60
N LEU A 130 4.26 -10.51 19.27
CA LEU A 130 4.73 -10.25 20.62
C LEU A 130 5.97 -9.36 20.61
N VAL A 131 6.05 -8.41 21.54
CA VAL A 131 7.27 -7.67 21.86
C VAL A 131 7.86 -8.28 23.12
N MET A 132 9.05 -8.86 22.98
CA MET A 132 9.81 -9.46 24.07
C MET A 132 10.78 -8.43 24.66
N TYR A 133 11.02 -8.52 25.96
CA TYR A 133 11.88 -7.59 26.70
C TYR A 133 13.05 -8.33 27.37
N GLU A 134 14.19 -7.67 27.53
CA GLU A 134 15.33 -8.21 28.28
C GLU A 134 15.04 -8.25 29.79
N GLU A 135 14.22 -7.31 30.27
CA GLU A 135 13.78 -7.24 31.65
C GLU A 135 12.88 -8.44 32.01
N LYS A 136 13.36 -9.30 32.92
CA LYS A 136 12.68 -10.55 33.33
C LYS A 136 11.34 -10.35 34.04
N ASP A 137 11.10 -9.15 34.58
CA ASP A 137 9.87 -8.78 35.29
C ASP A 137 8.75 -8.29 34.34
N ILE A 138 9.04 -8.16 33.04
CA ILE A 138 8.10 -7.62 32.06
C ILE A 138 7.51 -8.74 31.21
N ILE A 139 6.18 -8.81 31.19
CA ILE A 139 5.43 -9.75 30.35
C ILE A 139 5.48 -9.25 28.89
N PRO A 140 5.65 -10.16 27.91
CA PRO A 140 5.57 -9.80 26.50
C PRO A 140 4.28 -9.07 26.15
N ALA A 141 4.38 -8.03 25.32
CA ALA A 141 3.24 -7.22 24.92
C ALA A 141 2.81 -7.56 23.49
N GLU A 142 1.52 -7.80 23.27
CA GLU A 142 0.98 -7.96 21.92
C GLU A 142 0.91 -6.61 21.20
N ARG A 143 1.30 -6.60 19.93
CA ARG A 143 1.26 -5.45 19.03
C ARG A 143 0.62 -5.84 17.72
N ASN A 144 -0.24 -4.95 17.23
CA ASN A 144 -0.81 -5.03 15.90
C ASN A 144 -0.22 -3.91 15.04
N ARG A 145 0.17 -4.27 13.82
CA ARG A 145 0.68 -3.35 12.80
C ARG A 145 0.04 -3.67 11.47
N PHE A 146 -0.17 -2.63 10.68
CA PHE A 146 -0.52 -2.76 9.27
C PHE A 146 0.63 -2.18 8.47
N ILE A 147 1.11 -2.95 7.51
CA ILE A 147 2.06 -2.51 6.49
C ILE A 147 1.27 -2.39 5.19
N GLU A 148 1.29 -1.21 4.59
CA GLU A 148 0.70 -0.95 3.28
C GLU A 148 1.64 -1.42 2.19
N PHE A 149 1.09 -1.94 1.09
CA PHE A 149 1.85 -2.22 -0.12
C PHE A 149 1.18 -1.62 -1.36
N ASP A 150 2.03 -1.14 -2.26
CA ASP A 150 1.62 -0.53 -3.53
C ASP A 150 1.38 -1.59 -4.63
N THR A 151 0.97 -1.18 -5.83
CA THR A 151 0.68 -2.14 -6.92
C THR A 151 1.92 -2.89 -7.41
N CYS A 152 3.11 -2.42 -7.07
CA CYS A 152 4.39 -3.04 -7.38
C CYS A 152 4.97 -3.86 -6.21
N GLY A 153 4.31 -3.91 -5.05
CA GLY A 153 4.73 -4.62 -3.85
C GLY A 153 5.80 -3.90 -3.03
N ASP A 154 5.93 -2.57 -3.21
CA ASP A 154 6.77 -1.73 -2.35
C ASP A 154 6.02 -1.44 -1.03
N MET A 155 6.73 -1.55 0.10
CA MET A 155 6.15 -1.49 1.45
C MET A 155 6.24 -0.10 2.06
N SER A 156 5.20 0.31 2.77
CA SER A 156 5.16 1.56 3.53
C SER A 156 4.32 1.41 4.81
N TYR A 157 4.49 2.34 5.75
CA TYR A 157 3.49 2.49 6.80
C TYR A 157 2.26 3.22 6.24
N PRO A 158 1.04 2.80 6.59
CA PRO A 158 -0.17 3.49 6.17
C PRO A 158 -0.15 4.90 6.77
N ILE A 159 0.04 5.89 5.91
CA ILE A 159 -0.10 7.29 6.31
C ILE A 159 -1.59 7.58 6.28
N ARG A 160 -2.21 7.78 7.45
CA ARG A 160 -3.54 8.39 7.51
C ARG A 160 -3.37 9.84 7.07
N THR A 161 -3.53 10.10 5.77
CA THR A 161 -3.77 11.46 5.29
C THR A 161 -5.21 11.79 5.66
N GLY A 162 -5.39 12.52 6.76
CA GLY A 162 -6.70 12.97 7.19
C GLY A 162 -6.56 14.24 8.01
N TRP A 163 -6.75 15.38 7.35
CA TRP A 163 -7.74 16.43 7.65
C TRP A 163 -8.09 17.11 6.33
#